data_AF-A0A7R9FCB1-F1
#
_entry.id   AF-A0A7R9FCB1-F1
#
_cell.length_a   1.000
_cell.length_b   1.000
_cell.length_c   1.000
_cell.angle_alpha   90.00
_cell.angle_beta   90.00
_cell.angle_gamma   90.00
#
_symmetry.space_group_name_H-M   'P 1'
#
loop_
_entity.id
_entity.type
_entity.pdbx_description
1 polymer ?
#
loop_
_entity_poly.entity_id
_entity_poly.type
_entity_poly.pdbx_seq_one_letter_code
_entity_poly.pdbx_strand_id
1 'polypeptide(L)'
;MEGVIKLTSQNPLSLLVKFGIMAAWNATCAENCSGHGECHNGTCLCEIQFDGEECHTPNLSYYVAFASVFFVLALVCLIQLVMCVVAEYQRMKAPSVLRACHITTQKLLYFLVFLAASIRGAYFTSP
;
A
#
# COMPACT_ATOMS: atom_id res chain seq x y z
N MET A 1 -36.69 -14.26 31.39
CA MET A 1 -37.71 -13.78 30.42
C MET A 1 -37.94 -12.29 30.72
N GLU A 2 -37.00 -11.45 30.31
CA GLU A 2 -36.99 -10.00 30.59
C GLU A 2 -37.01 -9.18 29.27
N GLY A 3 -37.47 -9.79 28.20
CA GLY A 3 -37.78 -9.13 26.93
C GLY A 3 -39.28 -9.04 26.77
N VAL A 4 -39.78 -7.91 26.25
CA VAL A 4 -41.19 -7.62 25.83
C VAL A 4 -41.94 -6.56 26.67
N ILE A 5 -41.28 -5.61 27.35
CA ILE A 5 -42.01 -4.40 27.81
C ILE A 5 -41.14 -3.14 27.76
N LYS A 6 -40.77 -2.62 26.58
CA LYS A 6 -40.49 -1.15 26.34
C LYS A 6 -40.50 -0.75 24.85
N LEU A 7 -41.37 -1.33 24.01
CA LEU A 7 -41.50 -0.94 22.59
C LEU A 7 -42.65 0.04 22.28
N THR A 8 -43.40 0.52 23.29
CA THR A 8 -44.67 1.24 23.03
C THR A 8 -44.69 2.70 23.51
N SER A 9 -43.54 3.29 23.86
CA SER A 9 -43.47 4.70 24.30
C SER A 9 -42.33 5.48 23.62
N GLN A 10 -42.12 5.26 22.33
CA GLN A 10 -41.26 6.14 21.54
C GLN A 10 -42.16 6.94 20.61
N ASN A 11 -42.42 8.18 21.01
CA ASN A 11 -43.05 9.19 20.16
C ASN A 11 -42.26 9.26 18.84
N PRO A 12 -42.88 9.39 17.66
CA PRO A 12 -42.17 9.59 16.39
C PRO A 12 -41.10 10.69 16.46
N LEU A 13 -41.29 11.70 17.33
CA LEU A 13 -40.29 12.72 17.65
C LEU A 13 -39.02 12.13 18.30
N SER A 14 -39.12 11.10 19.16
CA SER A 14 -37.97 10.42 19.77
C SER A 14 -37.22 9.51 18.78
N LEU A 15 -37.93 8.97 17.77
CA LEU A 15 -37.31 8.24 16.67
C LEU A 15 -36.61 9.20 15.71
N LEU A 16 -37.24 10.35 15.40
CA LEU A 16 -36.64 11.45 14.64
C LEU A 16 -35.46 12.10 15.38
N VAL A 17 -35.52 12.19 16.71
CA VAL A 17 -34.40 12.63 17.55
C VAL A 17 -33.34 11.54 17.64
N LYS A 18 -33.66 10.24 17.67
CA LYS A 18 -32.64 9.18 17.55
C LYS A 18 -31.99 9.15 16.17
N PHE A 19 -32.76 9.25 15.09
CA PHE A 19 -32.23 9.37 13.73
C PHE A 19 -31.47 10.70 13.53
N GLY A 20 -31.95 11.78 14.13
CA GLY A 20 -31.33 13.10 14.11
C GLY A 20 -30.09 13.23 15.00
N ILE A 21 -30.01 12.51 16.12
CA ILE A 21 -28.84 12.40 17.00
C ILE A 21 -27.83 11.40 16.40
N MET A 22 -28.28 10.35 15.71
CA MET A 22 -27.38 9.53 14.87
C MET A 22 -26.87 10.31 13.65
N ALA A 23 -27.58 11.34 13.19
CA ALA A 23 -27.15 12.30 12.18
C ALA A 23 -26.44 13.55 12.75
N ALA A 24 -26.35 13.66 14.09
CA ALA A 24 -25.63 14.71 14.79
C ALA A 24 -24.46 14.09 15.57
N TRP A 25 -23.56 13.46 14.82
CA TRP A 25 -22.17 13.47 15.24
C TRP A 25 -21.76 14.94 15.28
N ASN A 26 -21.20 15.36 16.41
CA ASN A 26 -20.56 16.66 16.54
C ASN A 26 -19.72 16.94 15.29
N ALA A 27 -19.59 18.21 14.89
CA ALA A 27 -18.77 18.66 13.77
C ALA A 27 -17.25 18.49 14.03
N THR A 28 -16.85 17.33 14.53
CA THR A 28 -15.53 16.90 14.97
C THR A 28 -15.41 15.42 14.61
N CYS A 29 -14.36 15.04 13.89
CA CYS A 29 -14.11 13.66 13.50
C CYS A 29 -13.84 12.80 14.73
N ALA A 30 -14.37 11.57 14.76
CA ALA A 30 -14.10 10.67 15.87
C ALA A 30 -12.63 10.23 15.85
N GLU A 31 -12.06 10.01 17.03
CA GLU A 31 -10.68 9.54 17.20
C GLU A 31 -9.63 10.36 16.39
N ASN A 32 -9.94 11.61 16.03
CA ASN A 32 -9.11 12.46 15.19
C ASN A 32 -8.63 11.74 13.90
N CYS A 33 -9.55 11.08 13.18
CA CYS A 33 -9.25 10.34 11.95
C CYS A 33 -8.20 9.24 12.16
N SER A 34 -8.25 8.55 13.30
CA SER A 34 -7.26 7.56 13.74
C SER A 34 -5.80 8.06 13.78
N GLY A 35 -5.58 9.38 13.71
CA GLY A 35 -4.25 9.98 13.54
C GLY A 35 -3.63 9.80 12.15
N HIS A 36 -4.42 9.36 11.16
CA HIS A 36 -3.98 9.07 9.79
C HIS A 36 -4.67 9.96 8.75
N GLY A 37 -5.05 11.17 9.15
CA GLY A 37 -5.75 12.10 8.29
C GLY A 37 -6.03 13.43 8.96
N GLU A 38 -6.62 14.33 8.18
CA GLU A 38 -7.05 15.64 8.65
C GLU A 38 -8.58 15.70 8.76
N CYS A 39 -9.07 16.29 9.84
CA CYS A 39 -10.49 16.48 10.04
C CYS A 39 -10.98 17.78 9.38
N HIS A 40 -11.90 17.67 8.42
CA HIS A 40 -12.50 18.80 7.72
C HIS A 40 -14.02 18.75 7.85
N ASN A 41 -14.59 19.63 8.69
CA ASN A 41 -16.03 19.79 8.90
C ASN A 41 -16.77 18.46 9.24
N GLY A 42 -16.15 17.62 10.07
CA GLY A 42 -16.68 16.31 10.46
C GLY A 42 -16.44 15.18 9.44
N THR A 43 -15.68 15.42 8.38
CA THR A 43 -15.23 14.39 7.42
C THR A 43 -13.72 14.22 7.49
N CYS A 44 -13.24 12.98 7.52
CA CYS A 44 -11.81 12.69 7.51
C CYS A 44 -11.25 12.67 6.08
N LEU A 45 -10.16 13.40 5.87
CA LEU A 45 -9.31 13.31 4.69
C LEU A 45 -8.08 12.47 5.02
N CYS A 46 -8.05 11.23 4.58
CA CYS A 46 -7.00 10.29 4.92
C CYS A 46 -5.68 10.57 4.20
N GLU A 47 -4.58 10.25 4.88
CA GLU A 47 -3.28 10.08 4.24
C GLU A 47 -3.35 8.98 3.17
N ILE A 48 -2.52 9.07 2.13
CA ILE A 48 -2.61 8.18 0.96
C ILE A 48 -2.45 6.67 1.30
N GLN A 49 -1.80 6.38 2.43
CA GLN A 49 -1.58 5.02 2.93
C GLN A 49 -2.79 4.42 3.66
N PHE A 50 -3.80 5.25 3.95
CA PHE A 50 -4.98 4.87 4.73
C PHE A 50 -6.27 5.20 3.97
N ASP A 51 -7.35 4.54 4.36
CA ASP A 51 -8.67 4.64 3.76
C ASP A 51 -9.75 4.34 4.83
N GLY A 52 -11.01 4.53 4.47
CA GLY A 52 -12.18 4.35 5.32
C GLY A 52 -12.65 5.66 5.96
N GLU A 53 -13.85 5.65 6.51
CA GLU A 53 -14.53 6.83 7.08
C GLU A 53 -13.71 7.52 8.18
N GLU A 54 -12.94 6.75 8.94
CA GLU A 54 -12.09 7.23 10.05
C GLU A 54 -10.59 6.95 9.82
N CYS A 55 -10.17 6.67 8.57
CA CYS A 55 -8.77 6.39 8.19
C CYS A 55 -8.08 5.25 8.96
N HIS A 56 -8.84 4.26 9.43
CA HIS A 56 -8.30 3.13 10.19
C HIS A 56 -7.73 2.01 9.29
N THR A 57 -8.18 1.93 8.04
CA THR A 57 -7.82 0.81 7.16
C THR A 57 -6.66 1.17 6.25
N PRO A 58 -5.68 0.28 6.02
CA PRO A 58 -4.62 0.54 5.06
C PRO A 58 -5.19 0.57 3.63
N ASN A 59 -4.76 1.53 2.84
CA ASN A 59 -5.12 1.66 1.44
C ASN A 59 -4.39 0.61 0.60
N LEU A 60 -4.99 -0.57 0.45
CA LEU A 60 -4.39 -1.70 -0.25
C LEU A 60 -3.99 -1.37 -1.69
N SER A 61 -4.76 -0.50 -2.38
CA SER A 61 -4.46 -0.09 -3.75
C SER A 61 -3.12 0.65 -3.85
N TYR A 62 -2.83 1.54 -2.88
CA TYR A 62 -1.55 2.22 -2.77
C TYR A 62 -0.39 1.21 -2.66
N TYR A 63 -0.45 0.32 -1.66
CA TYR A 63 0.62 -0.65 -1.42
C TYR A 63 0.86 -1.58 -2.61
N VAL A 64 -0.21 -2.12 -3.20
CA VAL A 64 -0.12 -3.02 -4.37
C VAL A 64 0.44 -2.28 -5.59
N ALA A 65 0.00 -1.05 -5.86
CA ALA A 65 0.49 -0.26 -6.99
C ALA A 65 2.01 0.00 -6.85
N PHE A 66 2.47 0.48 -5.69
CA PHE A 66 3.89 0.73 -5.48
C PHE A 66 4.73 -0.56 -5.49
N ALA A 67 4.28 -1.63 -4.82
CA ALA A 67 4.96 -2.92 -4.83
C ALA A 67 5.11 -3.46 -6.26
N SER A 68 4.04 -3.44 -7.06
CA SER A 68 4.08 -3.91 -8.45
C SER A 68 5.06 -3.12 -9.31
N VAL A 69 5.11 -1.79 -9.18
CA VAL A 69 6.07 -0.95 -9.92
C VAL A 69 7.52 -1.32 -9.58
N PHE A 70 7.84 -1.49 -8.29
CA PHE A 70 9.17 -1.88 -7.87
C PHE A 70 9.56 -3.30 -8.31
N PHE A 71 8.63 -4.25 -8.28
CA PHE A 71 8.90 -5.61 -8.78
C PHE A 71 9.04 -5.66 -10.31
N VAL A 72 8.30 -4.86 -11.05
CA VAL A 72 8.49 -4.72 -12.50
C VAL A 72 9.87 -4.15 -12.80
N LEU A 73 10.30 -3.11 -12.07
CA LEU A 73 11.65 -2.56 -12.21
C LEU A 73 12.73 -3.61 -11.89
N ALA A 74 12.56 -4.37 -10.79
CA ALA A 74 13.47 -5.44 -10.43
C ALA A 74 13.56 -6.51 -11.54
N LEU A 75 12.42 -6.96 -12.08
CA LEU A 75 12.36 -7.92 -13.18
C LEU A 75 13.09 -7.40 -14.42
N VAL A 76 12.86 -6.14 -14.79
CA VAL A 76 13.51 -5.49 -15.95
C VAL A 76 15.02 -5.42 -15.76
N CYS A 77 15.51 -5.09 -14.55
CA CYS A 77 16.94 -5.07 -14.25
C CYS A 77 17.56 -6.47 -14.25
N LEU A 78 16.84 -7.48 -13.74
CA LEU A 78 17.29 -8.87 -13.76
C LEU A 78 17.40 -9.39 -15.21
N ILE A 79 16.41 -9.12 -16.05
CA ILE A 79 16.43 -9.49 -17.47
C ILE A 79 17.62 -8.82 -18.18
N GLN A 80 17.85 -7.52 -17.95
CA GLN A 80 18.99 -6.80 -18.53
C GLN A 80 20.33 -7.39 -18.06
N LEU A 81 20.45 -7.72 -16.78
CA LEU A 81 21.65 -8.35 -16.23
C LEU A 81 21.91 -9.70 -16.91
N VAL A 82 20.90 -10.55 -17.03
CA VAL A 82 21.00 -11.87 -17.68
C VAL A 82 21.37 -11.71 -19.16
N MET A 83 20.70 -10.82 -19.89
CA MET A 83 21.02 -10.54 -21.30
C MET A 83 22.48 -10.09 -21.47
N CYS A 84 22.97 -9.19 -20.61
CA CYS A 84 24.37 -8.76 -20.64
C CYS A 84 25.35 -9.91 -20.35
N VAL A 85 25.06 -10.77 -19.37
CA VAL A 85 25.93 -11.92 -19.05
C VAL A 85 25.95 -12.94 -20.19
N VAL A 86 24.78 -13.25 -20.76
CA VAL A 86 24.67 -14.18 -21.89
C VAL A 86 25.39 -13.65 -23.12
N ALA A 87 25.26 -12.36 -23.44
CA ALA A 87 25.96 -11.74 -24.55
C ALA A 87 27.49 -11.83 -24.39
N GLU A 88 28.02 -11.56 -23.19
CA GLU A 88 29.44 -11.69 -22.88
C GLU A 88 29.91 -13.16 -22.96
N TYR A 89 29.10 -14.09 -22.46
CA TYR A 89 29.38 -15.52 -22.55
C TYR A 89 29.50 -15.98 -24.01
N GLN A 90 28.59 -15.55 -24.88
CA GLN A 90 28.57 -15.89 -26.31
C GLN A 90 29.73 -15.24 -27.08
N ARG A 91 30.26 -14.10 -26.63
CA ARG A 91 31.41 -13.43 -27.26
C ARG A 91 32.75 -14.14 -27.01
N MET A 92 32.84 -15.01 -26.00
CA MET A 92 34.11 -15.65 -25.63
C MET A 92 34.39 -16.92 -26.44
N LYS A 93 35.59 -16.97 -27.04
CA LYS A 93 36.10 -18.11 -27.83
C LYS A 93 36.30 -19.41 -27.01
N ALA A 94 36.49 -19.27 -25.69
CA ALA A 94 36.52 -20.36 -24.72
C ALA A 94 35.57 -19.99 -23.56
N PRO A 95 34.34 -20.53 -23.54
CA PRO A 95 33.32 -20.09 -22.59
C PRO A 95 33.69 -20.48 -21.16
N SER A 96 33.74 -19.49 -20.27
CA SER A 96 33.91 -19.69 -18.83
C SER A 96 32.99 -18.76 -18.06
N VAL A 97 32.16 -19.31 -17.17
CA VAL A 97 31.09 -18.58 -16.48
C VAL A 97 31.65 -17.51 -15.55
N LEU A 98 32.75 -17.82 -14.86
CA LEU A 98 33.44 -16.91 -13.95
C LEU A 98 34.03 -15.69 -14.68
N ARG A 99 34.40 -15.85 -15.95
CA ARG A 99 34.94 -14.77 -16.79
C ARG A 99 33.83 -13.97 -17.48
N ALA A 100 32.69 -14.60 -17.79
CA ALA A 100 31.49 -13.92 -18.28
C ALA A 100 30.88 -12.98 -17.21
N CYS A 101 30.98 -13.35 -15.94
CA CYS A 101 30.57 -12.54 -14.81
C CYS A 101 31.59 -11.45 -14.42
N HIS A 102 32.52 -11.07 -15.30
CA HIS A 102 33.41 -9.94 -15.02
C HIS A 102 32.59 -8.69 -14.70
N ILE A 103 32.81 -8.14 -13.51
CA ILE A 103 32.05 -7.00 -12.99
C ILE A 103 32.39 -5.79 -13.86
N THR A 104 31.46 -5.41 -14.72
CA THR A 104 31.46 -4.13 -15.41
C THR A 104 30.57 -3.15 -14.65
N THR A 105 30.81 -1.85 -14.80
CA THR A 105 29.97 -0.81 -14.19
C THR A 105 28.49 -1.02 -14.53
N GLN A 106 28.16 -1.38 -15.79
CA GLN A 106 26.80 -1.69 -16.21
C GLN A 106 26.19 -2.89 -15.49
N LYS A 107 26.89 -4.03 -15.40
CA LYS A 107 26.39 -5.24 -14.71
C LYS A 107 26.21 -4.97 -13.21
N LEU A 108 27.13 -4.22 -12.62
CA LEU A 108 27.04 -3.79 -11.22
C LEU A 108 25.82 -2.90 -10.98
N LEU A 109 25.58 -1.92 -11.85
CA LEU A 109 24.42 -1.04 -11.75
C LEU A 109 23.09 -1.83 -11.82
N TYR A 110 22.94 -2.75 -12.78
CA TYR A 110 21.71 -3.57 -12.86
C TYR A 110 21.53 -4.46 -11.64
N PHE A 111 22.61 -5.04 -11.12
CA PHE A 111 22.57 -5.85 -9.91
C PHE A 111 22.15 -5.01 -8.68
N LEU A 112 22.74 -3.83 -8.50
CA LEU A 112 22.40 -2.94 -7.38
C LEU A 112 20.96 -2.43 -7.48
N VAL A 113 20.50 -2.04 -8.66
CA VAL A 113 19.12 -1.59 -8.87
C VAL A 113 18.14 -2.73 -8.65
N PHE A 114 18.45 -3.96 -9.10
CA PHE A 114 17.64 -5.14 -8.82
C PHE A 114 17.47 -5.37 -7.31
N LEU A 115 18.56 -5.32 -6.54
CA LEU A 115 18.51 -5.48 -5.09
C LEU A 115 17.70 -4.36 -4.42
N ALA A 116 18.01 -3.10 -4.75
CA ALA A 116 17.33 -1.94 -4.16
C ALA A 116 15.82 -1.94 -4.48
N ALA A 117 15.45 -2.23 -5.72
CA ALA A 117 14.05 -2.32 -6.14
C ALA A 117 13.33 -3.50 -5.46
N SER A 118 13.97 -4.66 -5.32
CA SER A 118 13.38 -5.82 -4.63
C SER A 118 13.14 -5.55 -3.15
N ILE A 119 14.11 -4.93 -2.45
CA ILE A 119 13.98 -4.54 -1.04
C ILE A 119 12.83 -3.54 -0.88
N ARG A 120 12.77 -2.52 -1.74
CA ARG A 120 11.70 -1.51 -1.68
C ARG A 120 10.33 -2.07 -2.07
N GLY A 121 10.26 -2.99 -3.02
CA GLY A 121 9.02 -3.71 -3.36
C GLY A 121 8.51 -4.53 -2.19
N ALA A 122 9.39 -5.29 -1.52
CA ALA A 122 9.06 -6.08 -0.34
C ALA A 122 8.52 -5.21 0.81
N TYR A 123 9.08 -4.01 1.02
CA TYR A 123 8.57 -3.06 2.00
C TYR A 123 7.09 -2.71 1.76
N PHE A 124 6.68 -2.49 0.49
CA PHE A 124 5.28 -2.20 0.17
C PHE A 124 4.35 -3.42 0.18
N THR A 125 4.87 -4.64 0.37
CA THR A 125 4.01 -5.85 0.50
C THR A 125 3.53 -6.11 1.93
N SER A 126 4.10 -5.44 2.92
CA SER A 126 3.69 -5.48 4.32
C SER A 126 3.05 -4.14 4.70
N PRO A 127 1.75 -3.95 4.42
CA PRO A 127 1.02 -2.74 4.79
C PRO A 127 0.98 -2.52 6.30
#